data_AF-A0A815VUF1-F1
#
_entry.id   AF-A0A815VUF1-F1
#
_cell.length_a   1.000
_cell.length_b   1.000
_cell.length_c   1.000
_cell.angle_alpha   90.00
_cell.angle_beta   90.00
_cell.angle_gamma   90.00
#
_symmetry.space_group_name_H-M   'P 1'
#
loop_
_entity.id
_entity.type
_entity.pdbx_description
1 polymer ?
#
loop_
_entity_poly.entity_id
_entity_poly.type
_entity_poly.pdbx_seq_one_letter_code
_entity_poly.pdbx_strand_id
1 'polypeptide(L)'
;MPSEINNVKPDVAASADVLKAVVFYACWSTFLHNGLPYIIDFEQGNTPPMLQSYVSYALSLTFPRSLLSQNTYEIKNIFVGELYSQKEKLEPIRLYQIPFSHFCDKVRWALDFYSLPYKSINYSPREPRTLEHAPSTLQKLVPIIEDPNNESFFISDSTPILLYLDNHYENKKTLFPQNMTVGKDTIIQYCMKLDSELGLYARRLAYLYVISEKPAILSVFIDRNYAKISCDDWLSYIRGLIGSCIVIARFGIHRIREEHIFEKTICILEEIKQNIDGKQYLFNDQFTAADLTLTSLIKPLTIVPPLFTKYKSVFEYCDRIRARHDPKPLEESFVGRLLKHQRQKRQPSKYQSTIRNIIWYIFYILFYPLKFLFIIDTETDQLYQYPSTNTNERAHNDNRIMKRDSFISTIIFFITYFWHLCFTIPQQMKFVNSEGNRILHLQK
;
A
#
# COMPACT_ATOMS: atom_id res chain seq x y z
N MET A 1 -72.74 -7.67 -34.30
CA MET A 1 -71.63 -8.64 -34.13
C MET A 1 -71.01 -8.89 -35.49
N PRO A 2 -69.67 -8.78 -35.66
CA PRO A 2 -68.74 -7.92 -34.91
C PRO A 2 -69.11 -6.43 -35.18
N SER A 3 -68.40 -5.49 -35.83
CA SER A 3 -67.04 -5.29 -36.43
C SER A 3 -66.99 -3.83 -36.94
N GLU A 4 -65.87 -3.13 -37.18
CA GLU A 4 -64.46 -3.20 -36.74
C GLU A 4 -63.91 -1.76 -36.86
N ILE A 5 -63.23 -1.19 -35.86
CA ILE A 5 -62.53 0.12 -35.98
C ILE A 5 -61.16 -0.01 -35.31
N ASN A 6 -60.13 0.49 -35.98
CA ASN A 6 -58.74 0.22 -35.64
C ASN A 6 -58.23 0.95 -34.38
N ASN A 7 -57.34 0.27 -33.65
CA ASN A 7 -56.62 0.84 -32.52
C ASN A 7 -55.63 1.93 -32.98
N VAL A 8 -55.74 3.13 -32.42
CA VAL A 8 -54.63 4.09 -32.35
C VAL A 8 -54.21 4.18 -30.88
N LYS A 9 -53.02 3.66 -30.56
CA LYS A 9 -52.43 3.87 -29.22
C LYS A 9 -51.88 5.30 -29.14
N PRO A 10 -52.14 6.06 -28.07
CA PRO A 10 -51.38 7.29 -27.81
C PRO A 10 -49.92 6.95 -27.50
N ASP A 11 -49.00 7.79 -27.94
CA ASP A 11 -47.56 7.54 -27.77
C ASP A 11 -47.12 7.81 -26.33
N VAL A 12 -46.81 6.74 -25.62
CA VAL A 12 -46.46 6.77 -24.19
C VAL A 12 -45.11 7.45 -23.97
N ALA A 13 -44.17 7.38 -24.92
CA ALA A 13 -42.84 7.98 -24.77
C ALA A 13 -42.91 9.51 -24.64
N ALA A 14 -43.68 10.16 -25.52
CA ALA A 14 -43.89 11.61 -25.47
C ALA A 14 -44.51 12.09 -24.14
N SER A 15 -45.33 11.26 -23.49
CA SER A 15 -45.90 11.59 -22.17
C SER A 15 -44.86 11.59 -21.05
N ALA A 16 -43.82 10.74 -21.13
CA ALA A 16 -42.84 10.55 -20.08
C ALA A 16 -41.86 11.73 -19.95
N ASP A 17 -41.39 12.29 -21.06
CA ASP A 17 -40.46 13.42 -21.03
C ASP A 17 -41.16 14.74 -20.69
N VAL A 18 -42.43 14.89 -21.07
CA VAL A 18 -43.30 15.97 -20.54
C VAL A 18 -43.50 15.81 -19.03
N LEU A 19 -43.70 14.59 -18.53
CA LEU A 19 -43.74 14.29 -17.09
C LEU A 19 -42.47 14.77 -16.37
N LYS A 20 -41.28 14.40 -16.89
CA LYS A 20 -39.98 14.79 -16.33
C LYS A 20 -39.84 16.31 -16.27
N ALA A 21 -40.13 17.01 -17.37
CA ALA A 21 -40.00 18.46 -17.46
C ALA A 21 -40.90 19.19 -16.45
N VAL A 22 -42.17 18.78 -16.32
CA VAL A 22 -43.11 19.43 -15.40
C VAL A 22 -42.77 19.12 -13.93
N VAL A 23 -42.38 17.87 -13.61
CA VAL A 23 -41.95 17.51 -12.24
C VAL A 23 -40.66 18.24 -11.86
N PHE A 24 -39.68 18.36 -12.77
CA PHE A 24 -38.45 19.13 -12.53
C PHE A 24 -38.78 20.61 -12.26
N TYR A 25 -39.67 21.22 -13.04
CA TYR A 25 -40.10 22.61 -12.85
C TYR A 25 -40.86 22.81 -11.52
N ALA A 26 -41.69 21.86 -11.10
CA ALA A 26 -42.40 21.90 -9.82
C ALA A 26 -41.44 21.78 -8.61
N CYS A 27 -40.44 20.90 -8.68
CA CYS A 27 -39.39 20.81 -7.67
C CYS A 27 -38.48 22.06 -7.65
N TRP A 28 -38.11 22.60 -8.81
CA TRP A 28 -37.27 23.80 -8.92
C TRP A 28 -37.97 25.06 -8.38
N SER A 29 -39.25 25.25 -8.70
CA SER A 29 -40.05 26.38 -8.19
C SER A 29 -40.31 26.30 -6.68
N THR A 30 -40.52 25.11 -6.12
CA THR A 30 -40.64 24.94 -4.65
C THR A 30 -39.31 25.10 -3.92
N PHE A 31 -38.17 24.74 -4.54
CA PHE A 31 -36.83 25.01 -4.03
C PHE A 31 -36.56 26.53 -3.94
N LEU A 32 -36.87 27.29 -5.00
CA LEU A 32 -36.71 28.75 -5.05
C LEU A 32 -37.64 29.50 -4.08
N HIS A 33 -38.88 29.04 -3.86
CA HIS A 33 -39.83 29.76 -3.01
C HIS A 33 -39.69 29.49 -1.50
N ASN A 34 -39.26 28.30 -1.07
CA ASN A 34 -39.34 27.89 0.34
C ASN A 34 -38.00 27.81 1.10
N GLY A 35 -36.85 27.89 0.42
CA GLY A 35 -35.55 28.22 1.04
C GLY A 35 -35.16 27.47 2.33
N LEU A 36 -35.35 26.15 2.40
CA LEU A 36 -35.13 25.38 3.63
C LEU A 36 -33.67 24.90 3.82
N PRO A 37 -33.01 25.22 4.95
CA PRO A 37 -31.58 24.93 5.17
C PRO A 37 -31.33 23.63 5.94
N TYR A 38 -31.57 22.46 5.33
CA TYR A 38 -31.28 21.16 5.96
C TYR A 38 -30.52 20.20 5.05
N ILE A 39 -29.25 19.97 5.38
CA ILE A 39 -28.46 18.84 4.88
C ILE A 39 -28.95 17.59 5.60
N ILE A 40 -29.68 16.72 4.90
CA ILE A 40 -30.13 15.43 5.42
C ILE A 40 -29.00 14.42 5.19
N ASP A 41 -28.51 13.78 6.25
CA ASP A 41 -27.44 12.78 6.14
C ASP A 41 -28.01 11.39 5.78
N PHE A 42 -27.32 10.66 4.90
CA PHE A 42 -27.91 9.57 4.10
C PHE A 42 -27.09 8.26 4.13
N GLU A 43 -26.57 7.88 5.30
CA GLU A 43 -25.75 6.66 5.47
C GLU A 43 -26.55 5.36 5.66
N GLN A 44 -27.89 5.39 5.64
CA GLN A 44 -28.73 4.19 5.67
C GLN A 44 -29.84 4.27 4.61
N GLY A 45 -30.14 3.16 3.94
CA GLY A 45 -30.97 3.06 2.73
C GLY A 45 -32.48 3.34 2.89
N ASN A 46 -32.88 4.06 3.94
CA ASN A 46 -34.25 4.52 4.14
C ASN A 46 -34.39 5.97 3.65
N THR A 47 -35.14 6.18 2.56
CA THR A 47 -35.61 7.54 2.21
C THR A 47 -36.37 8.14 3.40
N PRO A 48 -36.21 9.44 3.75
CA PRO A 48 -36.84 10.01 4.92
C PRO A 48 -38.35 10.17 4.66
N PRO A 49 -39.22 9.98 5.67
CA PRO A 49 -40.65 10.19 5.52
C PRO A 49 -41.02 11.57 4.97
N MET A 50 -40.23 12.60 5.31
CA MET A 50 -40.36 13.95 4.74
C MET A 50 -40.14 14.01 3.23
N LEU A 51 -39.07 13.39 2.71
CA LEU A 51 -38.72 13.49 1.29
C LEU A 51 -39.72 12.69 0.43
N GLN A 52 -40.16 11.53 0.93
CA GLN A 52 -41.31 10.83 0.33
C GLN A 52 -42.58 11.68 0.34
N SER A 53 -42.85 12.43 1.42
CA SER A 53 -44.02 13.31 1.53
C SER A 53 -43.94 14.47 0.53
N TYR A 54 -42.80 15.15 0.40
CA TYR A 54 -42.61 16.24 -0.58
C TYR A 54 -42.78 15.77 -2.03
N VAL A 55 -42.19 14.63 -2.40
CA VAL A 55 -42.36 14.04 -3.74
C VAL A 55 -43.83 13.66 -3.98
N SER A 56 -44.51 13.09 -2.98
CA SER A 56 -45.94 12.74 -3.10
C SER A 56 -46.82 13.98 -3.21
N TYR A 57 -46.50 15.06 -2.50
CA TYR A 57 -47.20 16.34 -2.55
C TYR A 57 -47.05 17.01 -3.92
N ALA A 58 -45.81 17.14 -4.43
CA ALA A 58 -45.54 17.68 -5.76
C ALA A 58 -46.27 16.90 -6.85
N LEU A 59 -46.17 15.56 -6.86
CA LEU A 59 -46.92 14.71 -7.81
C LEU A 59 -48.44 14.89 -7.70
N SER A 60 -48.98 15.11 -6.50
CA SER A 60 -50.42 15.32 -6.27
C SER A 60 -50.94 16.70 -6.71
N LEU A 61 -50.06 17.70 -6.82
CA LEU A 61 -50.37 19.00 -7.42
C LEU A 61 -50.33 18.94 -8.96
N THR A 62 -49.54 18.02 -9.52
CA THR A 62 -49.28 17.94 -10.97
C THR A 62 -50.22 16.98 -11.72
N PHE A 63 -50.69 15.89 -11.07
CA PHE A 63 -51.43 14.83 -11.77
C PHE A 63 -52.78 14.49 -11.13
N PRO A 64 -53.83 14.17 -11.93
CA PRO A 64 -55.11 13.69 -11.41
C PRO A 64 -54.94 12.42 -10.56
N ARG A 65 -55.70 12.33 -9.46
CA ARG A 65 -55.62 11.23 -8.49
C ARG A 65 -55.77 9.81 -9.08
N SER A 66 -56.47 9.68 -10.22
CA SER A 66 -56.60 8.41 -10.95
C SER A 66 -55.25 7.86 -11.43
N LEU A 67 -54.42 8.69 -12.05
CA LEU A 67 -53.10 8.30 -12.59
C LEU A 67 -52.10 7.92 -11.49
N LEU A 68 -52.18 8.58 -10.34
CA LEU A 68 -51.29 8.33 -9.19
C LEU A 68 -51.55 6.98 -8.50
N SER A 69 -52.71 6.35 -8.74
CA SER A 69 -53.11 5.11 -8.06
C SER A 69 -52.37 3.84 -8.52
N GLN A 70 -51.77 3.85 -9.71
CA GLN A 70 -51.16 2.64 -10.30
C GLN A 70 -49.62 2.67 -10.31
N ASN A 71 -48.99 3.81 -10.63
CA ASN A 71 -47.54 3.86 -10.93
C ASN A 71 -46.67 4.61 -9.89
N THR A 72 -47.24 5.00 -8.74
CA THR A 72 -46.52 5.86 -7.77
C THR A 72 -45.29 5.23 -7.11
N TYR A 73 -45.19 3.90 -7.04
CA TYR A 73 -44.00 3.21 -6.53
C TYR A 73 -42.88 3.14 -7.58
N GLU A 74 -43.19 2.81 -8.84
CA GLU A 74 -42.19 2.78 -9.90
C GLU A 74 -41.62 4.17 -10.18
N ILE A 75 -42.48 5.20 -10.30
CA ILE A 75 -42.05 6.58 -10.55
C ILE A 75 -41.16 7.09 -9.40
N LYS A 76 -41.47 6.76 -8.14
CA LYS A 76 -40.58 7.05 -7.00
C LYS A 76 -39.23 6.35 -7.12
N ASN A 77 -39.22 5.05 -7.44
CA ASN A 77 -37.99 4.27 -7.53
C ASN A 77 -37.10 4.71 -8.70
N ILE A 78 -37.69 5.13 -9.83
CA ILE A 78 -36.95 5.69 -10.98
C ILE A 78 -36.29 7.02 -10.58
N PHE A 79 -37.07 7.99 -10.08
CA PHE A 79 -36.51 9.31 -9.70
C PHE A 79 -35.46 9.22 -8.59
N VAL A 80 -35.67 8.36 -7.59
CA VAL A 80 -34.67 8.12 -6.53
C VAL A 80 -33.43 7.43 -7.12
N GLY A 81 -33.59 6.42 -7.97
CA GLY A 81 -32.48 5.72 -8.63
C GLY A 81 -31.63 6.63 -9.52
N GLU A 82 -32.25 7.50 -10.31
CA GLU A 82 -31.56 8.46 -11.17
C GLU A 82 -30.83 9.54 -10.36
N LEU A 83 -31.42 10.04 -9.26
CA LEU A 83 -30.75 10.96 -8.33
C LEU A 83 -29.55 10.32 -7.61
N TYR A 84 -29.65 9.03 -7.21
CA TYR A 84 -28.49 8.29 -6.69
C TYR A 84 -27.42 8.03 -7.77
N SER A 85 -27.79 8.03 -9.07
CA SER A 85 -26.89 7.73 -10.19
C SER A 85 -26.09 8.94 -10.70
N GLN A 86 -26.37 10.17 -10.25
CA GLN A 86 -25.61 11.37 -10.64
C GLN A 86 -24.51 11.78 -9.64
N LYS A 87 -24.26 11.00 -8.58
CA LYS A 87 -23.02 11.13 -7.82
C LYS A 87 -21.88 10.54 -8.66
N GLU A 88 -20.94 11.39 -9.11
CA GLU A 88 -19.91 11.01 -10.09
C GLU A 88 -19.20 9.71 -9.71
N LYS A 89 -19.32 8.72 -10.58
CA LYS A 89 -18.84 7.36 -10.33
C LYS A 89 -17.36 7.28 -10.64
N LEU A 90 -16.54 7.70 -9.67
CA LEU A 90 -15.08 7.72 -9.74
C LEU A 90 -14.52 6.45 -10.41
N GLU A 91 -13.70 6.66 -11.44
CA GLU A 91 -12.94 5.58 -12.06
C GLU A 91 -11.88 5.04 -11.10
N PRO A 92 -11.63 3.71 -11.08
CA PRO A 92 -10.67 3.13 -10.14
C PRO A 92 -9.22 3.59 -10.38
N ILE A 93 -8.66 4.29 -9.39
CA ILE A 93 -7.25 4.70 -9.34
C ILE A 93 -6.34 3.48 -9.54
N ARG A 94 -5.29 3.58 -10.35
CA ARG A 94 -4.41 2.47 -10.68
C ARG A 94 -3.16 2.54 -9.80
N LEU A 95 -3.10 1.69 -8.77
CA LEU A 95 -1.97 1.60 -7.85
C LEU A 95 -0.94 0.60 -8.36
N TYR A 96 0.20 1.11 -8.82
CA TYR A 96 1.37 0.30 -9.14
C TYR A 96 2.12 -0.03 -7.84
N GLN A 97 2.27 -1.33 -7.55
CA GLN A 97 2.81 -1.79 -6.26
C GLN A 97 3.66 -3.06 -6.36
N ILE A 98 4.43 -3.32 -5.29
CA ILE A 98 4.84 -4.67 -4.89
C ILE A 98 3.91 -5.06 -3.73
N PRO A 99 3.10 -6.14 -3.82
CA PRO A 99 2.04 -6.45 -2.84
C PRO A 99 2.46 -6.55 -1.37
N PHE A 100 3.72 -6.90 -1.12
CA PHE A 100 4.31 -7.05 0.20
C PHE A 100 5.13 -5.83 0.67
N SER A 101 5.21 -4.77 -0.13
CA SER A 101 5.85 -3.51 0.28
C SER A 101 5.00 -2.77 1.31
N HIS A 102 5.62 -2.43 2.44
CA HIS A 102 5.06 -1.58 3.50
C HIS A 102 4.79 -0.14 3.02
N PHE A 103 5.57 0.37 2.07
CA PHE A 103 5.27 1.65 1.41
C PHE A 103 3.99 1.56 0.54
N CYS A 104 3.74 0.42 -0.12
CA CYS A 104 2.51 0.19 -0.87
C CYS A 104 1.32 -0.19 0.03
N ASP A 105 1.56 -0.69 1.24
CA ASP A 105 0.54 -0.86 2.29
C ASP A 105 0.06 0.50 2.82
N LYS A 106 0.98 1.45 3.08
CA LYS A 106 0.67 2.85 3.42
C LYS A 106 -0.27 3.50 2.39
N VAL A 107 0.03 3.38 1.09
CA VAL A 107 -0.82 3.96 0.03
C VAL A 107 -2.16 3.24 -0.12
N ARG A 108 -2.22 1.90 -0.01
CA ARG A 108 -3.51 1.17 -0.02
C ARG A 108 -4.42 1.61 1.10
N TRP A 109 -3.90 1.69 2.32
CA TRP A 109 -4.69 2.09 3.47
C TRP A 109 -5.16 3.55 3.36
N ALA A 110 -4.39 4.45 2.75
CA ALA A 110 -4.88 5.81 2.45
C ALA A 110 -6.04 5.79 1.42
N LEU A 111 -5.93 5.03 0.34
CA LEU A 111 -7.02 4.86 -0.64
C LEU A 111 -8.27 4.25 0.02
N ASP A 112 -8.09 3.24 0.88
CA ASP A 112 -9.16 2.59 1.63
C ASP A 112 -9.78 3.51 2.70
N PHE A 113 -8.99 4.35 3.37
CA PHE A 113 -9.46 5.36 4.34
C PHE A 113 -10.36 6.41 3.68
N TYR A 114 -9.97 6.92 2.51
CA TYR A 114 -10.79 7.80 1.68
C TYR A 114 -11.92 7.07 0.92
N SER A 115 -12.05 5.74 1.10
CA SER A 115 -13.03 4.88 0.40
C SER A 115 -12.97 4.95 -1.13
N LEU A 116 -11.79 5.27 -1.67
CA LEU A 116 -11.58 5.45 -3.11
C LEU A 116 -11.52 4.09 -3.82
N PRO A 117 -12.16 3.94 -4.99
CA PRO A 117 -12.01 2.73 -5.80
C PRO A 117 -10.59 2.68 -6.36
N TYR A 118 -9.92 1.53 -6.23
CA TYR A 118 -8.60 1.33 -6.85
C TYR A 118 -8.39 -0.08 -7.40
N LYS A 119 -7.53 -0.18 -8.42
CA LYS A 119 -7.04 -1.41 -9.01
C LYS A 119 -5.54 -1.54 -8.73
N SER A 120 -5.14 -2.64 -8.10
CA SER A 120 -3.73 -2.95 -7.84
C SER A 120 -3.07 -3.55 -9.09
N ILE A 121 -2.02 -2.91 -9.60
CA ILE A 121 -1.17 -3.40 -10.68
C ILE A 121 0.19 -3.81 -10.07
N ASN A 122 0.58 -5.07 -10.27
CA ASN A 122 1.85 -5.57 -9.73
C ASN A 122 3.01 -5.10 -10.62
N TYR A 123 3.91 -4.29 -10.07
CA TYR A 123 5.04 -3.73 -10.78
C TYR A 123 6.25 -4.64 -10.75
N SER A 124 6.77 -4.94 -11.95
CA SER A 124 8.02 -5.66 -12.18
C SER A 124 9.00 -4.72 -12.87
N PRO A 125 10.15 -4.35 -12.25
CA PRO A 125 11.16 -3.50 -12.89
C PRO A 125 11.82 -4.07 -14.15
N ARG A 126 11.43 -5.27 -14.59
CA ARG A 126 11.88 -5.92 -15.84
C ARG A 126 10.79 -5.99 -16.92
N GLU A 127 9.61 -5.45 -16.66
CA GLU A 127 8.55 -5.28 -17.65
C GLU A 127 8.43 -3.79 -18.01
N PRO A 128 9.14 -3.31 -19.05
CA PRO A 128 9.22 -1.88 -19.37
C PRO A 128 7.85 -1.27 -19.72
N ARG A 129 6.91 -2.09 -20.20
CA ARG A 129 5.56 -1.67 -20.63
C ARG A 129 4.65 -1.20 -19.50
N THR A 130 4.87 -1.68 -18.26
CA THR A 130 3.95 -1.44 -17.13
C THR A 130 3.89 0.03 -16.69
N LEU A 131 4.90 0.84 -17.06
CA LEU A 131 4.96 2.29 -16.84
C LEU A 131 5.49 2.99 -18.11
N GLU A 132 5.06 2.54 -19.30
CA GLU A 132 5.49 3.10 -20.60
C GLU A 132 4.71 4.37 -20.97
N HIS A 133 3.43 4.45 -20.60
CA HIS A 133 2.59 5.64 -20.69
C HIS A 133 2.84 6.67 -19.57
N ALA A 134 3.47 6.26 -18.47
CA ALA A 134 3.83 7.14 -17.36
C ALA A 134 4.96 8.13 -17.77
N PRO A 135 4.89 9.42 -17.38
CA PRO A 135 5.84 10.45 -17.80
C PRO A 135 7.32 10.05 -17.69
N SER A 136 8.15 10.51 -18.62
CA SER A 136 9.60 10.20 -18.63
C SER A 136 10.33 10.78 -17.41
N THR A 137 9.84 11.90 -16.89
CA THR A 137 10.28 12.53 -15.63
C THR A 137 9.77 11.81 -14.38
N LEU A 138 8.76 10.94 -14.49
CA LEU A 138 8.22 10.21 -13.36
C LEU A 138 9.22 9.15 -12.90
N GLN A 139 9.54 9.23 -11.62
CA GLN A 139 10.40 8.31 -10.90
C GLN A 139 9.74 6.92 -10.78
N LYS A 140 10.32 5.91 -11.45
CA LYS A 140 9.68 4.59 -11.65
C LYS A 140 9.91 3.59 -10.50
N LEU A 141 9.81 4.05 -9.24
CA LEU A 141 9.80 3.21 -8.03
C LEU A 141 8.43 3.25 -7.35
N VAL A 142 7.93 2.09 -6.90
CA VAL A 142 6.59 1.97 -6.29
C VAL A 142 6.59 2.24 -4.78
N PRO A 143 5.51 2.81 -4.20
CA PRO A 143 4.20 3.06 -4.81
C PRO A 143 4.17 4.21 -5.83
N ILE A 144 3.37 4.02 -6.87
CA ILE A 144 2.96 5.03 -7.85
C ILE A 144 1.45 4.88 -8.04
N ILE A 145 0.70 5.98 -8.13
CA ILE A 145 -0.67 5.95 -8.65
C ILE A 145 -0.77 6.67 -9.99
N GLU A 146 -1.69 6.18 -10.83
CA GLU A 146 -2.28 6.90 -11.96
C GLU A 146 -3.76 7.12 -11.62
N ASP A 147 -4.20 8.38 -11.61
CA ASP A 147 -5.56 8.77 -11.24
C ASP A 147 -6.37 9.24 -12.46
N PRO A 148 -7.23 8.37 -13.04
CA PRO A 148 -7.99 8.71 -14.25
C PRO A 148 -8.99 9.86 -14.05
N ASN A 149 -9.39 10.17 -12.80
CA ASN A 149 -10.36 11.22 -12.49
C ASN A 149 -9.76 12.64 -12.56
N ASN A 150 -8.43 12.75 -12.44
CA ASN A 150 -7.69 14.00 -12.49
C ASN A 150 -6.73 13.96 -13.69
N GLU A 151 -7.26 14.04 -14.92
CA GLU A 151 -6.48 14.07 -16.17
C GLU A 151 -5.49 12.89 -16.37
N SER A 152 -5.72 11.73 -15.73
CA SER A 152 -4.75 10.62 -15.65
C SER A 152 -3.42 11.00 -14.99
N PHE A 153 -3.45 11.86 -13.97
CA PHE A 153 -2.29 12.35 -13.25
C PHE A 153 -1.48 11.21 -12.59
N PHE A 154 -0.16 11.31 -12.67
CA PHE A 154 0.78 10.35 -12.10
C PHE A 154 1.56 10.94 -10.92
N ILE A 155 1.60 10.21 -9.80
CA ILE A 155 2.41 10.61 -8.64
C ILE A 155 3.05 9.39 -7.96
N SER A 156 4.32 9.57 -7.58
CA SER A 156 5.20 8.58 -6.93
C SER A 156 5.55 8.97 -5.49
N ASP A 157 6.12 8.02 -4.74
CA ASP A 157 6.48 8.13 -3.31
C ASP A 157 5.27 8.23 -2.35
N SER A 158 5.38 7.54 -1.21
CA SER A 158 4.24 7.29 -0.33
C SER A 158 3.68 8.52 0.38
N THR A 159 4.52 9.45 0.86
CA THR A 159 4.02 10.67 1.51
C THR A 159 3.43 11.69 0.51
N PRO A 160 4.06 11.97 -0.65
CA PRO A 160 3.42 12.77 -1.71
C PRO A 160 2.08 12.20 -2.18
N ILE A 161 1.95 10.88 -2.37
CA ILE A 161 0.67 10.25 -2.73
C ILE A 161 -0.39 10.48 -1.63
N LEU A 162 -0.05 10.34 -0.35
CA LEU A 162 -0.99 10.61 0.74
C LEU A 162 -1.49 12.07 0.74
N LEU A 163 -0.61 13.04 0.45
CA LEU A 163 -0.97 14.45 0.35
C LEU A 163 -1.83 14.77 -0.87
N TYR A 164 -1.54 14.15 -2.01
CA TYR A 164 -2.37 14.27 -3.21
C TYR A 164 -3.80 13.74 -2.95
N LEU A 165 -3.92 12.55 -2.34
CA LEU A 165 -5.23 11.96 -2.02
C LEU A 165 -6.00 12.79 -0.99
N ASP A 166 -5.32 13.33 0.03
CA ASP A 166 -5.92 14.27 0.99
C ASP A 166 -6.42 15.55 0.30
N ASN A 167 -5.60 16.18 -0.54
CA ASN A 167 -5.95 17.45 -1.19
C ASN A 167 -7.03 17.32 -2.30
N HIS A 168 -7.09 16.19 -3.03
CA HIS A 168 -8.04 16.00 -4.15
C HIS A 168 -9.33 15.28 -3.75
N TYR A 169 -9.34 14.55 -2.62
CA TYR A 169 -10.48 13.75 -2.18
C TYR A 169 -10.87 13.99 -0.71
N GLU A 170 -10.64 15.20 -0.18
CA GLU A 170 -11.09 15.56 1.17
C GLU A 170 -12.62 15.44 1.28
N ASN A 171 -13.06 14.40 1.98
CA ASN A 171 -14.46 14.16 2.32
C ASN A 171 -14.71 14.63 3.77
N LYS A 172 -15.69 14.08 4.49
CA LYS A 172 -15.90 14.32 5.95
C LYS A 172 -14.71 13.91 6.85
N LYS A 173 -13.54 13.56 6.30
CA LYS A 173 -12.34 13.03 6.98
C LYS A 173 -11.07 13.41 6.20
N THR A 174 -10.02 13.84 6.91
CA THR A 174 -8.67 14.18 6.41
C THR A 174 -7.60 13.42 7.20
N LEU A 175 -6.44 13.15 6.60
CA LEU A 175 -5.25 12.63 7.28
C LEU A 175 -4.30 13.74 7.78
N PHE A 176 -4.54 14.99 7.39
CA PHE A 176 -3.69 16.15 7.69
C PHE A 176 -4.53 17.36 8.17
N PRO A 177 -5.22 17.25 9.32
CA PRO A 177 -6.11 18.28 9.84
C PRO A 177 -5.41 19.64 10.05
N GLN A 178 -6.11 20.72 9.69
CA GLN A 178 -5.59 22.09 9.81
C GLN A 178 -5.71 22.67 11.24
N ASN A 179 -6.68 22.18 12.03
CA ASN A 179 -7.02 22.71 13.36
C ASN A 179 -6.35 21.95 14.53
N MET A 180 -5.27 21.20 14.27
CA MET A 180 -4.49 20.53 15.30
C MET A 180 -3.58 21.50 16.07
N THR A 181 -3.14 21.09 17.26
CA THR A 181 -2.09 21.81 18.02
C THR A 181 -0.75 21.84 17.27
N VAL A 182 -0.56 20.91 16.33
CA VAL A 182 0.56 20.84 15.38
C VAL A 182 0.06 21.08 13.95
N GLY A 183 0.85 21.76 13.12
CA GLY A 183 0.46 22.04 11.74
C GLY A 183 0.56 20.83 10.80
N LYS A 184 -0.13 20.89 9.66
CA LYS A 184 -0.04 19.92 8.54
C LYS A 184 1.42 19.59 8.19
N ASP A 185 2.30 20.59 8.16
CA ASP A 185 3.73 20.41 7.92
C ASP A 185 4.45 19.52 8.94
N THR A 186 4.10 19.58 10.23
CA THR A 186 4.69 18.72 11.27
C THR A 186 4.33 17.25 11.01
N ILE A 187 3.09 16.98 10.60
CA ILE A 187 2.62 15.65 10.21
C ILE A 187 3.38 15.17 8.97
N ILE A 188 3.56 16.04 7.96
CA ILE A 188 4.31 15.73 6.73
C ILE A 188 5.77 15.40 7.05
N GLN A 189 6.48 16.22 7.82
CA GLN A 189 7.88 15.99 8.17
C GLN A 189 8.05 14.69 8.97
N TYR A 190 7.11 14.38 9.89
CA TYR A 190 7.14 13.09 10.59
C TYR A 190 6.89 11.90 9.66
N CYS A 191 5.97 12.03 8.69
CA CYS A 191 5.75 11.01 7.64
C CYS A 191 7.00 10.82 6.76
N MET A 192 7.71 11.90 6.43
CA MET A 192 8.95 11.85 5.66
C MET A 192 10.09 11.20 6.45
N LYS A 193 10.24 11.53 7.75
CA LYS A 193 11.19 10.87 8.66
C LYS A 193 10.92 9.38 8.80
N LEU A 194 9.66 8.97 8.93
CA LEU A 194 9.30 7.56 8.98
C LEU A 194 9.55 6.86 7.64
N ASP A 195 9.26 7.49 6.50
CA ASP A 195 9.58 6.97 5.15
C ASP A 195 11.11 6.78 4.96
N SER A 196 11.93 7.73 5.45
CA SER A 196 13.39 7.74 5.29
C SER A 196 14.16 6.87 6.27
N GLU A 197 13.80 6.88 7.55
CA GLU A 197 14.49 6.14 8.61
C GLU A 197 13.82 4.79 8.84
N LEU A 198 12.67 4.76 9.51
CA LEU A 198 12.00 3.53 9.95
C LEU A 198 11.72 2.59 8.76
N GLY A 199 11.15 3.12 7.67
CA GLY A 199 10.79 2.34 6.49
C GLY A 199 12.00 1.71 5.79
N LEU A 200 13.16 2.38 5.75
CA LEU A 200 14.37 1.82 5.15
C LEU A 200 15.08 0.84 6.09
N TYR A 201 15.21 1.17 7.38
CA TYR A 201 15.89 0.31 8.35
C TYR A 201 15.10 -0.98 8.62
N ALA A 202 13.78 -0.88 8.81
CA ALA A 202 12.89 -2.02 8.98
C ALA A 202 12.97 -2.99 7.80
N ARG A 203 12.99 -2.47 6.56
CA ARG A 203 13.15 -3.28 5.34
C ARG A 203 14.46 -4.08 5.34
N ARG A 204 15.57 -3.44 5.73
CA ARG A 204 16.91 -4.05 5.72
C ARG A 204 17.04 -5.14 6.78
N LEU A 205 16.60 -4.88 8.01
CA LEU A 205 16.60 -5.87 9.08
C LEU A 205 15.64 -7.04 8.77
N ALA A 206 14.44 -6.78 8.23
CA ALA A 206 13.52 -7.83 7.81
C ALA A 206 14.13 -8.73 6.73
N TYR A 207 14.76 -8.17 5.69
CA TYR A 207 15.43 -8.97 4.67
C TYR A 207 16.63 -9.75 5.20
N LEU A 208 17.40 -9.23 6.17
CA LEU A 208 18.46 -9.99 6.83
C LEU A 208 17.94 -11.32 7.43
N TYR A 209 16.77 -11.28 8.08
CA TYR A 209 16.09 -12.49 8.58
C TYR A 209 15.55 -13.38 7.45
N VAL A 210 14.91 -12.81 6.42
CA VAL A 210 14.37 -13.62 5.30
C VAL A 210 15.50 -14.31 4.51
N ILE A 211 16.62 -13.64 4.27
CA ILE A 211 17.79 -14.21 3.60
C ILE A 211 18.40 -15.35 4.44
N SER A 212 18.54 -15.15 5.75
CA SER A 212 19.21 -16.11 6.63
C SER A 212 18.37 -17.37 6.90
N GLU A 213 17.08 -17.18 7.22
CA GLU A 213 16.20 -18.25 7.69
C GLU A 213 15.32 -18.86 6.58
N LYS A 214 14.99 -18.06 5.56
CA LYS A 214 13.83 -18.28 4.67
C LYS A 214 14.11 -17.93 3.18
N PRO A 215 15.32 -18.13 2.62
CA PRO A 215 15.70 -17.53 1.34
C PRO A 215 14.80 -17.93 0.16
N ALA A 216 14.17 -19.11 0.20
CA ALA A 216 13.22 -19.55 -0.82
C ALA A 216 12.03 -18.58 -1.04
N ILE A 217 11.64 -17.79 -0.03
CA ILE A 217 10.63 -16.72 -0.18
C ILE A 217 11.06 -15.68 -1.23
N LEU A 218 12.36 -15.45 -1.38
CA LEU A 218 12.91 -14.48 -2.33
C LEU A 218 12.91 -14.99 -3.78
N SER A 219 12.47 -16.24 -4.03
CA SER A 219 12.22 -16.72 -5.40
C SER A 219 11.18 -15.86 -6.13
N VAL A 220 10.30 -15.16 -5.40
CA VAL A 220 9.32 -14.21 -5.95
C VAL A 220 9.97 -13.10 -6.81
N PHE A 221 11.21 -12.71 -6.51
CA PHE A 221 11.96 -11.72 -7.31
C PHE A 221 12.50 -12.28 -8.64
N ILE A 222 12.45 -13.60 -8.83
CA ILE A 222 12.86 -14.32 -10.05
C ILE A 222 11.63 -14.86 -10.80
N ASP A 223 10.76 -15.57 -10.07
CA ASP A 223 9.51 -16.17 -10.55
C ASP A 223 8.44 -15.12 -10.94
N ARG A 224 8.54 -13.89 -10.40
CA ARG A 224 7.60 -12.74 -10.54
C ARG A 224 6.15 -13.00 -10.09
N ASN A 225 5.81 -14.24 -9.77
CA ASN A 225 4.49 -14.64 -9.31
C ASN A 225 4.28 -14.31 -7.83
N TYR A 226 3.80 -13.09 -7.54
CA TYR A 226 3.41 -12.66 -6.19
C TYR A 226 2.23 -13.44 -5.58
N ALA A 227 1.57 -14.34 -6.31
CA ALA A 227 0.55 -15.26 -5.79
C ALA A 227 1.10 -16.67 -5.47
N LYS A 228 2.41 -16.92 -5.69
CA LYS A 228 3.06 -18.20 -5.36
C LYS A 228 3.26 -18.34 -3.84
N ILE A 229 2.31 -19.01 -3.18
CA ILE A 229 2.30 -19.24 -1.71
C ILE A 229 3.25 -20.38 -1.28
N SER A 230 3.61 -21.29 -2.20
CA SER A 230 4.55 -22.39 -1.94
C SER A 230 5.92 -22.08 -2.56
N CYS A 231 6.97 -22.10 -1.74
CA CYS A 231 8.37 -21.99 -2.19
C CYS A 231 9.14 -23.29 -1.84
N ASP A 232 8.44 -24.42 -1.81
CA ASP A 232 8.91 -25.64 -1.14
C ASP A 232 9.63 -26.62 -2.09
N ASP A 233 9.67 -26.32 -3.39
CA ASP A 233 10.49 -27.05 -4.36
C ASP A 233 11.96 -26.57 -4.37
N TRP A 234 12.88 -27.43 -4.81
CA TRP A 234 14.32 -27.13 -4.80
C TRP A 234 14.70 -25.99 -5.77
N LEU A 235 13.94 -25.80 -6.85
CA LEU A 235 14.14 -24.69 -7.79
C LEU A 235 13.82 -23.34 -7.12
N SER A 236 12.81 -23.30 -6.27
CA SER A 236 12.45 -22.14 -5.45
C SER A 236 13.51 -21.84 -4.40
N TYR A 237 14.18 -22.86 -3.84
CA TYR A 237 15.36 -22.64 -3.00
C TYR A 237 16.52 -22.01 -3.78
N ILE A 238 16.87 -22.54 -4.97
CA ILE A 238 17.93 -21.98 -5.84
C ILE A 238 17.60 -20.55 -6.27
N ARG A 239 16.38 -20.32 -6.78
CA ARG A 239 15.90 -18.96 -7.15
C ARG A 239 15.79 -18.05 -5.94
N GLY A 240 15.57 -18.60 -4.75
CA GLY A 240 15.68 -17.92 -3.47
C GLY A 240 17.07 -17.35 -3.22
N LEU A 241 18.14 -18.13 -3.42
CA LEU A 241 19.53 -17.66 -3.30
C LEU A 241 19.86 -16.57 -4.35
N ILE A 242 19.38 -16.72 -5.58
CA ILE A 242 19.52 -15.70 -6.65
C ILE A 242 18.78 -14.41 -6.24
N GLY A 243 17.57 -14.54 -5.68
CA GLY A 243 16.79 -13.45 -5.10
C GLY A 243 17.50 -12.79 -3.92
N SER A 244 18.13 -13.56 -3.03
CA SER A 244 18.97 -13.05 -1.94
C SER A 244 20.08 -12.15 -2.48
N CYS A 245 20.83 -12.57 -3.51
CA CYS A 245 21.88 -11.73 -4.10
C CYS A 245 21.34 -10.39 -4.63
N ILE A 246 20.19 -10.39 -5.30
CA ILE A 246 19.51 -9.17 -5.77
C ILE A 246 19.10 -8.26 -4.59
N VAL A 247 18.54 -8.84 -3.53
CA VAL A 247 18.10 -8.11 -2.32
C VAL A 247 19.28 -7.55 -1.53
N ILE A 248 20.39 -8.31 -1.39
CA ILE A 248 21.62 -7.89 -0.70
C ILE A 248 22.26 -6.69 -1.41
N ALA A 249 22.25 -6.68 -2.74
CA ALA A 249 22.70 -5.56 -3.55
C ALA A 249 21.75 -4.36 -3.42
N ARG A 250 20.48 -4.54 -3.81
CA ARG A 250 19.51 -3.45 -3.99
C ARG A 250 19.22 -2.66 -2.71
N PHE A 251 19.27 -3.32 -1.55
CA PHE A 251 19.00 -2.68 -0.26
C PHE A 251 20.23 -2.63 0.64
N GLY A 252 21.43 -2.89 0.10
CA GLY A 252 22.69 -2.83 0.83
C GLY A 252 22.68 -3.61 2.15
N ILE A 253 22.09 -4.81 2.15
CA ILE A 253 21.96 -5.63 3.37
C ILE A 253 23.35 -5.89 3.97
N HIS A 254 24.33 -6.17 3.10
CA HIS A 254 25.74 -6.36 3.45
C HIS A 254 26.42 -5.19 4.21
N ARG A 255 25.83 -3.99 4.25
CA ARG A 255 26.32 -2.81 4.99
C ARG A 255 25.57 -2.51 6.32
N ILE A 256 24.61 -3.34 6.75
CA ILE A 256 23.78 -3.11 7.96
C ILE A 256 24.58 -2.74 9.24
N ARG A 257 25.73 -3.38 9.46
CA ARG A 257 26.58 -3.12 10.64
C ARG A 257 27.45 -1.87 10.48
N GLU A 258 27.99 -1.65 9.29
CA GLU A 258 28.83 -0.50 8.92
C GLU A 258 28.04 0.81 9.02
N GLU A 259 26.80 0.79 8.55
CA GLU A 259 25.90 1.96 8.59
C GLU A 259 25.10 2.07 9.90
N HIS A 260 25.39 1.25 10.92
CA HIS A 260 24.73 1.24 12.24
C HIS A 260 23.19 1.15 12.18
N ILE A 261 22.66 0.32 11.28
CA ILE A 261 21.22 0.28 10.96
C ILE A 261 20.40 -0.30 12.13
N PHE A 262 20.96 -1.21 12.92
CA PHE A 262 20.26 -1.78 14.07
C PHE A 262 20.15 -0.75 15.20
N GLU A 263 21.22 -0.03 15.46
CA GLU A 263 21.34 1.03 16.46
C GLU A 263 20.46 2.25 16.10
N LYS A 264 20.45 2.65 14.82
CA LYS A 264 19.52 3.68 14.31
C LYS A 264 18.06 3.25 14.42
N THR A 265 17.75 1.96 14.17
CA THR A 265 16.39 1.42 14.39
C THR A 265 15.99 1.48 15.87
N ILE A 266 16.93 1.22 16.78
CA ILE A 266 16.71 1.36 18.23
C ILE A 266 16.39 2.82 18.59
N CYS A 267 17.18 3.78 18.12
CA CYS A 267 16.98 5.20 18.44
C CYS A 267 15.58 5.69 18.04
N ILE A 268 15.16 5.44 16.79
CA ILE A 268 13.82 5.85 16.33
C ILE A 268 12.69 5.09 17.05
N LEU A 269 12.90 3.83 17.46
CA LEU A 269 11.88 3.08 18.21
C LEU A 269 11.74 3.52 19.68
N GLU A 270 12.81 3.95 20.35
CA GLU A 270 12.69 4.60 21.67
C GLU A 270 12.00 5.97 21.54
N GLU A 271 12.34 6.77 20.52
CA GLU A 271 11.67 8.04 20.23
C GLU A 271 10.17 7.84 19.96
N ILE A 272 9.81 6.88 19.10
CA ILE A 272 8.40 6.53 18.85
C ILE A 272 7.72 6.07 20.14
N LYS A 273 8.36 5.19 20.93
CA LYS A 273 7.82 4.67 22.20
C LYS A 273 7.55 5.79 23.21
N GLN A 274 8.43 6.77 23.33
CA GLN A 274 8.21 7.96 24.15
C GLN A 274 7.08 8.83 23.57
N ASN A 275 7.07 9.03 22.25
CA ASN A 275 6.07 9.85 21.56
C ASN A 275 4.65 9.28 21.59
N ILE A 276 4.44 7.98 21.83
CA ILE A 276 3.12 7.36 21.97
C ILE A 276 2.69 7.12 23.42
N ASP A 277 3.56 7.32 24.41
CA ASP A 277 3.27 6.92 25.79
C ASP A 277 2.12 7.74 26.40
N GLY A 278 1.18 7.05 27.05
CA GLY A 278 -0.10 7.61 27.48
C GLY A 278 -1.05 8.10 26.36
N LYS A 279 -0.63 8.17 25.09
CA LYS A 279 -1.39 8.82 24.01
C LYS A 279 -2.34 7.89 23.26
N GLN A 280 -3.44 8.47 22.77
CA GLN A 280 -4.33 7.79 21.83
C GLN A 280 -3.78 7.77 20.39
N TYR A 281 -3.20 8.89 19.95
CA TYR A 281 -2.58 9.12 18.63
C TYR A 281 -1.23 9.84 18.81
N LEU A 282 -0.31 9.77 17.84
CA LEU A 282 1.03 10.37 17.94
C LEU A 282 0.99 11.86 18.31
N PHE A 283 0.04 12.58 17.72
CA PHE A 283 -0.22 14.00 17.95
C PHE A 283 -1.43 14.27 18.86
N ASN A 284 -1.84 13.29 19.66
CA ASN A 284 -3.00 13.30 20.59
C ASN A 284 -4.38 13.53 19.97
N ASP A 285 -4.59 14.66 19.28
CA ASP A 285 -5.92 15.24 19.02
C ASP A 285 -6.82 14.30 18.18
N GLN A 286 -6.27 13.69 17.11
CA GLN A 286 -6.95 12.71 16.26
C GLN A 286 -5.96 11.81 15.47
N PHE A 287 -6.51 10.84 14.73
CA PHE A 287 -5.75 10.01 13.78
C PHE A 287 -5.26 10.83 12.59
N THR A 288 -4.04 10.56 12.13
CA THR A 288 -3.35 11.31 11.07
C THR A 288 -2.55 10.39 10.13
N ALA A 289 -2.00 10.97 9.06
CA ALA A 289 -1.04 10.32 8.19
C ALA A 289 0.19 9.77 8.93
N ALA A 290 0.56 10.32 10.08
CA ALA A 290 1.69 9.84 10.88
C ALA A 290 1.41 8.48 11.53
N ASP A 291 0.21 8.31 12.12
CA ASP A 291 -0.22 7.06 12.76
C ASP A 291 -0.36 5.93 11.73
N LEU A 292 -0.91 6.28 10.55
CA LEU A 292 -1.00 5.43 9.36
C LEU A 292 0.41 5.02 8.89
N THR A 293 1.31 5.99 8.72
CA THR A 293 2.68 5.76 8.25
C THR A 293 3.45 4.86 9.22
N LEU A 294 3.42 5.14 10.52
CA LEU A 294 4.08 4.31 11.54
C LEU A 294 3.59 2.85 11.48
N THR A 295 2.27 2.68 11.50
CA THR A 295 1.62 1.37 11.54
C THR A 295 1.87 0.54 10.27
N SER A 296 1.99 1.18 9.11
CA SER A 296 2.42 0.50 7.88
C SER A 296 3.92 0.19 7.86
N LEU A 297 4.78 1.15 8.22
CA LEU A 297 6.23 1.02 8.00
C LEU A 297 6.96 0.19 9.06
N ILE A 298 6.42 0.08 10.28
CA ILE A 298 7.01 -0.80 11.31
C ILE A 298 6.81 -2.30 10.98
N LYS A 299 5.83 -2.62 10.12
CA LYS A 299 5.38 -3.99 9.83
C LYS A 299 6.48 -5.01 9.49
N PRO A 300 7.58 -4.67 8.78
CA PRO A 300 8.68 -5.60 8.53
C PRO A 300 9.43 -6.04 9.82
N LEU A 301 9.44 -5.23 10.88
CA LEU A 301 10.11 -5.58 12.14
C LEU A 301 9.39 -6.68 12.95
N THR A 302 8.14 -7.01 12.61
CA THR A 302 7.41 -8.15 13.22
C THR A 302 8.11 -9.50 13.02
N ILE A 303 9.03 -9.61 12.06
CA ILE A 303 9.84 -10.81 11.81
C ILE A 303 11.27 -10.70 12.36
N VAL A 304 11.56 -9.67 13.17
CA VAL A 304 12.86 -9.42 13.83
C VAL A 304 12.65 -9.55 15.35
N PRO A 305 12.80 -10.77 15.93
CA PRO A 305 12.35 -11.05 17.30
C PRO A 305 12.96 -10.16 18.40
N PRO A 306 14.24 -9.75 18.36
CA PRO A 306 14.80 -8.79 19.33
C PRO A 306 14.00 -7.49 19.44
N LEU A 307 13.71 -6.87 18.30
CA LEU A 307 13.01 -5.58 18.23
C LEU A 307 11.50 -5.75 18.50
N PHE A 308 10.88 -6.79 17.94
CA PHE A 308 9.48 -7.09 18.22
C PHE A 308 9.21 -7.35 19.72
N THR A 309 10.17 -7.96 20.42
CA THR A 309 10.04 -8.25 21.85
C THR A 309 10.28 -7.00 22.71
N LYS A 310 11.34 -6.20 22.48
CA LYS A 310 11.59 -4.97 23.28
C LYS A 310 10.51 -3.92 23.08
N TYR A 311 10.07 -3.70 21.84
CA TYR A 311 9.15 -2.62 21.47
C TYR A 311 7.69 -3.06 21.36
N LYS A 312 7.29 -4.12 22.08
CA LYS A 312 5.94 -4.72 22.01
C LYS A 312 4.81 -3.70 22.14
N SER A 313 4.94 -2.70 23.02
CA SER A 313 3.96 -1.61 23.18
C SER A 313 3.77 -0.75 21.92
N VAL A 314 4.82 -0.57 21.10
CA VAL A 314 4.74 0.13 19.81
C VAL A 314 3.97 -0.72 18.78
N PHE A 315 4.14 -2.04 18.79
CA PHE A 315 3.34 -2.93 17.94
C PHE A 315 1.88 -2.99 18.40
N GLU A 316 1.62 -3.09 19.70
CA GLU A 316 0.25 -3.05 20.27
C GLU A 316 -0.46 -1.71 19.99
N TYR A 317 0.28 -0.60 19.98
CA TYR A 317 -0.20 0.68 19.50
C TYR A 317 -0.58 0.61 18.01
N CYS A 318 0.29 0.08 17.15
CA CYS A 318 0.05 -0.02 15.71
C CYS A 318 -1.16 -0.93 15.39
N ASP A 319 -1.28 -2.07 16.07
CA ASP A 319 -2.42 -2.98 15.95
C ASP A 319 -3.72 -2.29 16.41
N ARG A 320 -3.69 -1.51 17.49
CA ARG A 320 -4.81 -0.68 17.96
C ARG A 320 -5.22 0.41 16.95
N ILE A 321 -4.26 1.07 16.29
CA ILE A 321 -4.56 2.05 15.23
C ILE A 321 -5.19 1.34 14.03
N ARG A 322 -4.62 0.21 13.57
CA ARG A 322 -5.14 -0.57 12.45
C ARG A 322 -6.57 -1.04 12.70
N ALA A 323 -6.85 -1.60 13.87
CA ALA A 323 -8.17 -2.10 14.25
C ALA A 323 -9.25 -1.01 14.39
N ARG A 324 -8.87 0.28 14.44
CA ARG A 324 -9.80 1.43 14.52
C ARG A 324 -10.00 2.15 13.19
N HIS A 325 -8.97 2.21 12.35
CA HIS A 325 -8.90 3.13 11.20
C HIS A 325 -8.61 2.45 9.86
N ASP A 326 -8.47 1.12 9.81
CA ASP A 326 -8.41 0.36 8.56
C ASP A 326 -9.76 -0.31 8.28
N PRO A 327 -10.49 0.11 7.22
CA PRO A 327 -11.75 -0.52 6.84
C PRO A 327 -11.55 -1.85 6.07
N LYS A 328 -10.32 -2.17 5.66
CA LYS A 328 -9.95 -3.43 4.99
C LYS A 328 -8.65 -3.99 5.59
N PRO A 329 -8.62 -4.31 6.92
CA PRO A 329 -7.42 -4.72 7.62
C PRO A 329 -6.78 -5.92 6.92
N LEU A 330 -5.54 -5.75 6.45
CA LEU A 330 -4.86 -6.78 5.66
C LEU A 330 -4.85 -8.12 6.42
N GLU A 331 -5.41 -9.15 5.79
CA GLU A 331 -5.38 -10.56 6.21
C GLU A 331 -3.95 -11.10 6.29
N GLU A 332 -3.20 -10.69 7.32
CA GLU A 332 -1.79 -11.03 7.53
C GLU A 332 -0.87 -10.46 6.43
N SER A 333 0.40 -10.17 6.74
CA SER A 333 1.33 -9.74 5.68
C SER A 333 1.60 -10.92 4.73
N PHE A 334 1.85 -10.67 3.44
CA PHE A 334 2.22 -11.74 2.49
C PHE A 334 3.41 -12.57 3.02
N VAL A 335 4.41 -11.89 3.60
CA VAL A 335 5.54 -12.54 4.29
C VAL A 335 5.03 -13.35 5.49
N GLY A 336 4.14 -12.83 6.32
CA GLY A 336 3.49 -13.56 7.42
C GLY A 336 2.77 -14.83 6.95
N ARG A 337 1.94 -14.74 5.89
CA ARG A 337 1.24 -15.88 5.28
C ARG A 337 2.23 -16.95 4.78
N LEU A 338 3.29 -16.56 4.09
CA LEU A 338 4.37 -17.47 3.67
C LEU A 338 5.09 -18.11 4.88
N LEU A 339 5.46 -17.29 5.88
CA LEU A 339 6.13 -17.76 7.09
C LEU A 339 5.28 -18.76 7.88
N LYS A 340 3.96 -18.55 7.92
CA LYS A 340 2.95 -19.40 8.57
C LYS A 340 2.70 -20.70 7.81
N HIS A 341 2.53 -20.63 6.48
CA HIS A 341 2.43 -21.82 5.62
C HIS A 341 3.66 -22.73 5.79
N GLN A 342 4.86 -22.13 5.84
CA GLN A 342 6.11 -22.84 6.10
C GLN A 342 6.36 -23.20 7.59
N ARG A 343 5.62 -22.64 8.56
CA ARG A 343 5.63 -23.09 9.96
C ARG A 343 4.71 -24.30 10.16
N GLN A 344 3.60 -24.35 9.43
CA GLN A 344 2.64 -25.46 9.46
C GLN A 344 3.22 -26.75 8.82
N LYS A 345 4.03 -26.61 7.77
CA LYS A 345 4.81 -27.73 7.20
C LYS A 345 6.00 -28.06 8.11
N ARG A 346 5.85 -29.07 8.96
CA ARG A 346 6.86 -29.51 9.94
C ARG A 346 8.16 -29.96 9.26
N GLN A 347 9.21 -29.16 9.46
CA GLN A 347 10.59 -29.33 9.00
C GLN A 347 10.79 -29.31 7.46
N PRO A 348 11.93 -28.77 6.98
CA PRO A 348 12.37 -29.04 5.61
C PRO A 348 12.63 -30.54 5.46
N SER A 349 12.38 -31.08 4.27
CA SER A 349 12.65 -32.51 4.03
C SER A 349 14.14 -32.81 4.20
N LYS A 350 14.47 -34.02 4.66
CA LYS A 350 15.87 -34.46 4.86
C LYS A 350 16.74 -34.28 3.61
N TYR A 351 16.11 -34.27 2.43
CA TYR A 351 16.71 -33.98 1.13
C TYR A 351 17.09 -32.49 0.95
N GLN A 352 16.22 -31.56 1.33
CA GLN A 352 16.47 -30.11 1.26
C GLN A 352 17.64 -29.68 2.15
N SER A 353 17.73 -30.21 3.38
CA SER A 353 18.83 -29.88 4.29
C SER A 353 20.17 -30.43 3.80
N THR A 354 20.21 -31.63 3.22
CA THR A 354 21.40 -32.18 2.56
C THR A 354 21.80 -31.35 1.34
N ILE A 355 20.86 -30.98 0.46
CA ILE A 355 21.15 -30.13 -0.71
C ILE A 355 21.68 -28.76 -0.30
N ARG A 356 21.08 -28.10 0.69
CA ARG A 356 21.59 -26.83 1.25
C ARG A 356 23.04 -26.96 1.69
N ASN A 357 23.37 -28.01 2.44
CA ASN A 357 24.71 -28.21 2.96
C ASN A 357 25.70 -28.51 1.82
N ILE A 358 25.33 -29.34 0.83
CA ILE A 358 26.16 -29.64 -0.35
C ILE A 358 26.44 -28.37 -1.16
N ILE A 359 25.42 -27.56 -1.45
CA ILE A 359 25.60 -26.26 -2.14
C ILE A 359 26.53 -25.36 -1.34
N TRP A 360 26.31 -25.24 -0.03
CA TRP A 360 27.14 -24.41 0.84
C TRP A 360 28.62 -24.87 0.83
N TYR A 361 28.88 -26.18 0.92
CA TYR A 361 30.24 -26.71 0.84
C TYR A 361 30.89 -26.51 -0.54
N ILE A 362 30.17 -26.78 -1.63
CA ILE A 362 30.67 -26.57 -3.01
C ILE A 362 31.08 -25.11 -3.21
N PHE A 363 30.21 -24.17 -2.84
CA PHE A 363 30.51 -22.74 -2.98
C PHE A 363 31.57 -22.25 -1.98
N TYR A 364 31.61 -22.80 -0.75
CA TYR A 364 32.69 -22.49 0.19
C TYR A 364 34.05 -22.90 -0.40
N ILE A 365 34.18 -24.14 -0.91
CA ILE A 365 35.42 -24.65 -1.49
C ILE A 365 35.83 -23.86 -2.74
N LEU A 366 34.88 -23.56 -3.64
CA LEU A 366 35.17 -22.84 -4.89
C LEU A 366 35.53 -21.36 -4.66
N PHE A 367 34.85 -20.66 -3.75
CA PHE A 367 34.95 -19.20 -3.66
C PHE A 367 35.79 -18.70 -2.47
N TYR A 368 36.00 -19.48 -1.41
CA TYR A 368 36.87 -19.09 -0.29
C TYR A 368 38.31 -18.70 -0.71
N PRO A 369 38.96 -19.37 -1.68
CA PRO A 369 40.27 -18.94 -2.19
C PRO A 369 40.25 -17.58 -2.89
N LEU A 370 39.10 -17.20 -3.47
CA LEU A 370 38.93 -15.96 -4.24
C LEU A 370 38.65 -14.73 -3.35
N LYS A 371 38.69 -14.87 -2.02
CA LYS A 371 38.45 -13.80 -1.03
C LYS A 371 39.13 -12.47 -1.35
N PHE A 372 40.36 -12.51 -1.89
CA PHE A 372 41.13 -11.30 -2.21
C PHE A 372 40.50 -10.48 -3.35
N LEU A 373 39.78 -11.10 -4.30
CA LEU A 373 39.05 -10.43 -5.38
C LEU A 373 37.80 -9.68 -4.90
N PHE A 374 37.40 -9.88 -3.65
CA PHE A 374 36.26 -9.20 -3.01
C PHE A 374 36.70 -8.20 -1.95
N ILE A 375 38.01 -7.92 -1.86
CA ILE A 375 38.54 -6.66 -1.30
C ILE A 375 38.54 -5.64 -2.44
N ILE A 376 37.33 -5.31 -2.92
CA ILE A 376 37.10 -4.15 -3.77
C ILE A 376 36.65 -3.06 -2.82
N ASP A 377 37.39 -1.96 -2.76
CA ASP A 377 36.83 -0.69 -2.28
C ASP A 377 35.69 -0.33 -3.23
N THR A 378 34.47 -0.74 -2.88
CA THR A 378 33.30 -0.09 -3.46
C THR A 378 33.34 1.33 -2.94
N GLU A 379 33.55 2.29 -3.84
CA GLU A 379 33.29 3.70 -3.56
C GLU A 379 31.96 3.80 -2.81
N THR A 380 31.87 4.76 -1.88
CA THR A 380 30.78 4.88 -0.92
C THR A 380 29.51 5.47 -1.55
N ASP A 381 29.14 4.93 -2.72
CA ASP A 381 27.84 4.98 -3.38
C ASP A 381 26.75 4.97 -2.29
N GLN A 382 26.17 6.15 -2.07
CA GLN A 382 25.22 6.34 -0.99
C GLN A 382 23.97 5.52 -1.27
N LEU A 383 23.63 4.63 -0.33
CA LEU A 383 22.34 3.96 -0.39
C LEU A 383 21.23 5.01 -0.24
N TYR A 384 20.20 4.82 -1.05
CA TYR A 384 19.01 5.65 -1.18
C TYR A 384 18.65 6.46 0.08
N GLN A 385 18.83 7.79 -0.02
CA GLN A 385 18.34 8.76 0.95
C GLN A 385 16.96 9.29 0.53
N TYR A 386 16.17 9.73 1.50
CA TYR A 386 14.81 10.25 1.33
C TYR A 386 14.67 11.57 2.12
N PRO A 387 13.99 12.61 1.59
CA PRO A 387 13.36 12.65 0.27
C PRO A 387 14.39 12.84 -0.85
N SER A 388 14.31 12.05 -1.92
CA SER A 388 15.27 12.16 -3.03
C SER A 388 14.87 13.33 -3.96
N THR A 389 15.50 14.49 -3.77
CA THR A 389 15.34 15.65 -4.67
C THR A 389 15.90 15.38 -6.08
N ASN A 390 16.87 14.47 -6.21
CA ASN A 390 17.43 14.05 -7.50
C ASN A 390 16.79 12.73 -8.00
N THR A 391 15.88 12.84 -8.96
CA THR A 391 15.22 11.69 -9.60
C THR A 391 16.14 10.88 -10.52
N ASN A 392 17.21 11.50 -11.06
CA ASN A 392 18.10 10.87 -12.03
C ASN A 392 19.10 9.91 -11.38
N GLU A 393 19.72 10.30 -10.26
CA GLU A 393 20.59 9.43 -9.44
C GLU A 393 19.82 8.22 -8.89
N ARG A 394 18.58 8.45 -8.44
CA ARG A 394 17.66 7.40 -7.97
C ARG A 394 17.36 6.36 -9.05
N ALA A 395 17.19 6.78 -10.31
CA ALA A 395 17.07 5.86 -11.42
C ALA A 395 18.38 5.10 -11.69
N HIS A 396 19.55 5.73 -11.51
CA HIS A 396 20.84 5.13 -11.84
C HIS A 396 21.14 3.87 -11.02
N ASN A 397 21.01 3.90 -9.68
CA ASN A 397 21.34 2.74 -8.84
C ASN A 397 20.46 1.50 -9.11
N ASP A 398 19.14 1.70 -9.26
CA ASP A 398 18.24 0.58 -9.56
C ASP A 398 18.36 0.07 -11.01
N ASN A 399 18.71 0.94 -11.97
CA ASN A 399 19.07 0.49 -13.32
C ASN A 399 20.41 -0.28 -13.30
N ARG A 400 21.47 0.20 -12.65
CA ARG A 400 22.83 -0.42 -12.61
C ARG A 400 22.85 -1.82 -11.99
N ILE A 401 21.85 -2.17 -11.18
CA ILE A 401 21.67 -3.51 -10.62
C ILE A 401 20.88 -4.44 -11.57
N MET A 402 19.90 -3.91 -12.31
CA MET A 402 18.92 -4.72 -13.07
C MET A 402 19.11 -4.72 -14.60
N LYS A 403 19.74 -3.68 -15.16
CA LYS A 403 20.33 -3.63 -16.49
C LYS A 403 21.83 -3.89 -16.32
N ARG A 404 22.31 -4.97 -16.93
CA ARG A 404 23.74 -5.27 -17.07
C ARG A 404 23.97 -5.73 -18.49
N ASP A 405 24.77 -4.97 -19.21
CA ASP A 405 24.84 -5.07 -20.66
C ASP A 405 25.80 -6.18 -21.14
N SER A 406 26.35 -6.96 -20.21
CA SER A 406 27.20 -8.11 -20.50
C SER A 406 26.98 -9.31 -19.58
N PHE A 407 27.17 -10.50 -20.14
CA PHE A 407 27.17 -11.77 -19.41
C PHE A 407 28.25 -11.79 -18.30
N ILE A 408 29.44 -11.26 -18.59
CA ILE A 408 30.57 -11.18 -17.66
C ILE A 408 30.21 -10.32 -16.43
N SER A 409 29.66 -9.12 -16.62
CA SER A 409 29.27 -8.26 -15.49
C SER A 409 28.15 -8.88 -14.64
N THR A 410 27.29 -9.70 -15.25
CA THR A 410 26.25 -10.47 -14.55
C THR A 410 26.86 -11.61 -13.71
N ILE A 411 27.87 -12.31 -14.23
CA ILE A 411 28.62 -13.32 -13.45
C ILE A 411 29.33 -12.67 -12.27
N ILE A 412 30.09 -11.60 -12.50
CA ILE A 412 30.83 -10.88 -11.43
C ILE A 412 29.86 -10.44 -10.33
N PHE A 413 28.73 -9.84 -10.69
CA PHE A 413 27.67 -9.47 -9.74
C PHE A 413 27.20 -10.64 -8.88
N PHE A 414 26.87 -11.78 -9.49
CA PHE A 414 26.40 -12.93 -8.73
C PHE A 414 27.49 -13.48 -7.82
N ILE A 415 28.76 -13.52 -8.23
CA ILE A 415 29.83 -13.97 -7.36
C ILE A 415 30.00 -13.00 -6.17
N THR A 416 30.08 -11.68 -6.40
CA THR A 416 30.25 -10.67 -5.33
C THR A 416 29.11 -10.72 -4.30
N TYR A 417 27.85 -10.82 -4.73
CA TYR A 417 26.74 -10.85 -3.77
C TYR A 417 26.46 -12.23 -3.18
N PHE A 418 26.89 -13.32 -3.84
CA PHE A 418 26.92 -14.65 -3.23
C PHE A 418 28.05 -14.77 -2.18
N TRP A 419 29.18 -14.08 -2.39
CA TRP A 419 30.22 -13.91 -1.37
C TRP A 419 29.66 -13.24 -0.11
N HIS A 420 28.95 -12.11 -0.26
CA HIS A 420 28.26 -11.48 0.86
C HIS A 420 27.21 -12.39 1.51
N LEU A 421 26.42 -13.14 0.73
CA LEU A 421 25.44 -14.12 1.22
C LEU A 421 26.08 -15.22 2.09
N CYS A 422 27.23 -15.74 1.69
CA CYS A 422 27.95 -16.80 2.42
C CYS A 422 28.73 -16.29 3.64
N PHE A 423 29.32 -15.10 3.57
CA PHE A 423 30.32 -14.66 4.55
C PHE A 423 29.93 -13.43 5.37
N THR A 424 29.28 -12.43 4.76
CA THR A 424 28.86 -11.20 5.46
C THR A 424 27.53 -11.38 6.20
N ILE A 425 26.53 -11.95 5.53
CA ILE A 425 25.17 -12.09 6.07
C ILE A 425 25.13 -12.91 7.38
N PRO A 426 25.82 -14.07 7.52
CA PRO A 426 25.83 -14.81 8.78
C PRO A 426 26.51 -14.06 9.94
N GLN A 427 27.45 -13.14 9.65
CA GLN A 427 28.07 -12.31 10.68
C GLN A 427 27.11 -11.21 11.18
N GLN A 428 26.35 -10.60 10.28
CA GLN A 428 25.31 -9.63 10.65
C GLN A 428 24.14 -10.28 11.41
N MET A 429 23.70 -11.46 10.97
CA MET A 429 22.64 -12.21 11.66
C MET A 429 23.07 -12.60 13.08
N LYS A 430 24.35 -12.97 13.28
CA LYS A 430 24.95 -13.15 14.61
C LYS A 430 24.95 -11.84 15.40
N PHE A 431 25.44 -10.73 14.82
CA PHE A 431 25.45 -9.42 15.48
C PHE A 431 24.07 -9.02 16.00
N VAL A 432 23.02 -9.08 15.17
CA VAL A 432 21.65 -8.72 15.57
C VAL A 432 21.11 -9.66 16.66
N ASN A 433 21.37 -10.97 16.57
CA ASN A 433 20.91 -11.94 17.57
C ASN A 433 21.71 -11.97 18.88
N SER A 434 22.95 -11.46 18.95
CA SER A 434 23.76 -11.48 20.17
C SER A 434 24.12 -10.09 20.70
N GLU A 435 24.82 -9.28 19.91
CA GLU A 435 25.31 -7.96 20.35
C GLU A 435 24.21 -6.91 20.30
N GLY A 436 23.33 -6.99 19.30
CA GLY A 436 22.09 -6.22 19.25
C GLY A 436 21.22 -6.46 20.47
N ASN A 437 21.05 -7.71 20.90
CA ASN A 437 20.37 -8.05 22.15
C ASN A 437 21.05 -7.47 23.40
N ARG A 438 22.38 -7.36 23.43
CA ARG A 438 23.09 -6.67 24.53
C ARG A 438 22.82 -5.16 24.51
N ILE A 439 22.91 -4.50 23.36
CA ILE A 439 22.59 -3.07 23.20
C ILE A 439 21.14 -2.78 23.65
N LEU A 440 20.19 -3.64 23.27
CA LEU A 440 18.79 -3.56 23.69
C LEU A 440 18.61 -3.64 25.22
N HIS A 441 19.48 -4.37 25.93
CA HIS A 441 19.43 -4.51 27.39
C HIS A 441 20.26 -3.48 28.18
N LEU A 442 21.25 -2.83 27.56
CA LEU A 442 22.08 -1.79 28.18
C LEU A 442 21.36 -0.44 28.26
N GLN A 443 20.37 -0.19 27.40
CA GLN A 443 19.46 0.95 27.48
C GLN A 443 18.31 0.66 28.46
N LYS A 444 18.63 0.64 29.76
CA LYS A 444 17.68 0.51 30.87
C LYS A 444 17.52 1.83 31.61
#